data_AF-A0A2N9JCI3-F1
#
_entry.id   AF-A0A2N9JCI3-F1
#
_cell.length_a   1.000
_cell.length_b   1.000
_cell.length_c   1.000
_cell.angle_alpha   90.00
_cell.angle_beta   90.00
_cell.angle_gamma   90.00
#
_symmetry.space_group_name_H-M   'P 1'
#
loop_
_entity.id
_entity.type
_entity.pdbx_description
1 polymer ?
#
loop_
_entity_poly.entity_id
_entity_poly.type
_entity_poly.pdbx_seq_one_letter_code
_entity_poly.pdbx_strand_id
1 'polypeptide(L)' 'MIMTQPAAPASDPIADLSKSPLPTAKTLKMRQSLPFQFTRFLSFNSRIMRMVIKGHH' A
#
# COMPACT_ATOMS: atom_id res chain seq x y z
N MET A 1 23.14 19.33 31.87
CA MET A 1 22.73 19.07 30.48
C MET A 1 22.55 17.57 30.34
N ILE A 2 21.32 17.07 30.50
CA ILE A 2 21.00 15.64 30.47
C ILE A 2 20.71 15.23 29.02
N MET A 3 21.55 14.36 28.46
CA MET A 3 21.30 13.74 27.17
C MET A 3 20.25 12.65 27.34
N THR A 4 19.01 12.92 26.93
CA THR A 4 17.99 11.88 26.76
C THR A 4 18.41 10.97 25.62
N GLN A 5 18.84 9.75 25.96
CA GLN A 5 19.08 8.68 24.98
C GLN A 5 17.73 8.22 24.41
N PRO A 6 17.51 8.22 23.09
CA PRO A 6 16.30 7.66 22.52
C PRO A 6 16.28 6.15 22.78
N ALA A 7 15.18 5.67 23.37
CA ALA A 7 14.95 4.25 23.63
C ALA A 7 15.08 3.45 22.32
N ALA A 8 15.79 2.32 22.38
CA ALA A 8 15.92 1.39 21.27
C ALA A 8 14.53 1.00 20.74
N PRO A 9 14.36 0.79 19.42
CA PRO A 9 13.08 0.37 18.87
C PRO A 9 12.67 -0.94 19.55
N ALA A 10 11.54 -0.91 20.25
CA ALA A 10 10.93 -2.12 20.79
C ALA A 10 10.77 -3.10 19.63
N SER A 11 11.32 -4.30 19.77
CA SER A 11 11.18 -5.37 18.79
C SER A 11 9.69 -5.65 18.61
N ASP A 12 9.11 -5.19 17.50
CA ASP A 12 7.72 -5.50 17.17
C ASP A 12 7.53 -7.02 17.26
N PRO A 13 6.48 -7.51 17.92
CA PRO A 13 6.24 -8.95 18.00
C PRO A 13 6.17 -9.49 16.57
N ILE A 14 7.07 -10.42 16.25
CA ILE A 14 7.10 -11.11 14.96
C ILE A 14 5.73 -11.75 14.80
N ALA A 15 4.89 -11.17 13.94
CA ALA A 15 3.56 -11.67 13.71
C ALA A 15 3.67 -13.13 13.25
N ASP A 16 3.06 -14.06 13.98
CA ASP A 16 3.01 -15.46 13.58
C ASP A 16 2.09 -15.60 12.36
N LEU A 17 2.70 -15.52 11.18
CA LEU A 17 2.02 -15.59 9.88
C LEU A 17 1.69 -17.03 9.48
N SER A 18 2.06 -18.03 10.29
CA SER A 18 1.87 -19.45 9.98
C SER A 18 0.39 -19.83 9.82
N LYS A 19 -0.52 -19.06 10.46
CA LYS A 19 -1.97 -19.26 10.39
C LYS A 19 -2.67 -18.40 9.35
N SER A 20 -1.94 -17.50 8.69
CA SER A 20 -2.53 -16.66 7.64
C SER A 20 -2.95 -17.55 6.46
N PRO A 21 -4.18 -17.43 5.95
CA PRO A 21 -4.54 -18.10 4.72
C PRO A 21 -3.56 -17.68 3.62
N LEU A 22 -2.83 -18.65 3.06
CA LEU A 22 -1.88 -18.40 1.99
C LEU A 22 -2.63 -17.75 0.82
N PRO A 23 -2.13 -16.63 0.28
CA PRO A 23 -2.75 -16.04 -0.89
C PRO A 23 -2.75 -17.08 -2.01
N THR A 24 -3.95 -17.42 -2.50
CA THR A 24 -4.10 -18.34 -3.64
C THR A 24 -3.30 -17.80 -4.84
N ALA A 25 -2.73 -18.69 -5.65
CA ALA A 25 -1.90 -18.34 -6.80
C ALA A 25 -2.57 -17.30 -7.73
N LYS A 26 -3.90 -17.32 -7.82
CA LYS A 26 -4.71 -16.33 -8.54
C LYS A 26 -4.56 -14.91 -7.98
N THR A 27 -4.64 -14.76 -6.65
CA THR A 27 -4.50 -13.47 -5.96
C THR A 27 -3.07 -12.94 -6.08
N LEU A 28 -2.07 -13.82 -5.99
CA LEU A 28 -0.66 -13.47 -6.21
C LEU A 28 -0.42 -12.95 -7.62
N LYS A 29 -0.89 -13.67 -8.65
CA LYS A 29 -0.78 -13.26 -10.05
C LYS A 29 -1.46 -11.92 -10.33
N MET A 30 -2.62 -11.66 -9.72
CA MET A 30 -3.32 -10.38 -9.86
C MET A 30 -2.58 -9.22 -9.18
N ARG A 31 -1.92 -9.47 -8.04
CA ARG A 31 -1.11 -8.44 -7.35
C ARG A 31 0.17 -8.13 -8.11
N GLN A 32 0.77 -9.12 -8.76
CA GLN A 32 2.01 -8.97 -9.52
C GLN A 32 1.77 -8.47 -10.95
N SER A 33 0.54 -8.50 -11.46
CA SER A 33 0.28 -8.14 -12.85
C SER A 33 0.41 -6.62 -13.09
N LEU A 34 1.43 -6.25 -13.87
CA LEU A 34 1.66 -4.87 -14.30
C LEU A 34 0.47 -4.24 -15.05
N PRO A 35 -0.26 -4.96 -15.93
CA PRO A 35 -1.45 -4.40 -16.57
C PRO A 35 -2.52 -3.98 -15.55
N PHE A 36 -2.75 -4.80 -14.52
CA PHE A 36 -3.74 -4.48 -13.47
C PHE A 36 -3.32 -3.27 -12.64
N GLN A 37 -2.03 -3.18 -12.28
CA GLN A 37 -1.46 -2.01 -11.61
C GLN A 37 -1.59 -0.75 -12.46
N PHE A 38 -1.33 -0.84 -13.77
CA PHE A 38 -1.44 0.27 -14.71
C PHE A 38 -2.88 0.77 -14.83
N THR A 39 -3.86 -0.14 -15.00
CA THR A 39 -5.28 0.25 -15.06
C THR A 39 -5.73 0.93 -13.76
N ARG A 40 -5.30 0.42 -12.60
CA ARG A 40 -5.58 1.04 -11.31
C ARG A 40 -4.94 2.42 -11.20
N PHE A 41 -3.69 2.58 -11.64
CA PHE A 41 -3.03 3.88 -11.67
C PHE A 41 -3.79 4.88 -12.55
N LEU A 42 -4.15 4.50 -13.78
CA LEU A 42 -4.91 5.36 -14.69
C LEU A 42 -6.29 5.75 -14.12
N SER A 43 -7.02 4.82 -13.50
CA SER A 43 -8.36 5.12 -12.98
C SER A 43 -8.33 6.11 -11.81
N PHE A 44 -7.36 5.98 -10.91
CA PHE A 44 -7.19 6.95 -9.82
C PHE A 44 -6.75 8.32 -10.34
N ASN A 45 -5.72 8.38 -11.20
CA ASN A 45 -5.22 9.64 -11.74
C ASN A 45 -6.28 10.36 -12.59
N SER A 46 -7.00 9.64 -13.44
CA SER A 46 -8.08 10.21 -14.25
C SER A 46 -9.24 10.75 -13.41
N ARG A 47 -9.57 10.10 -12.29
CA ARG A 47 -10.58 10.62 -11.34
C ARG A 47 -10.16 11.95 -10.72
N ILE A 48 -8.89 12.09 -10.34
CA ILE A 48 -8.32 13.34 -9.82
C ILE A 48 -8.37 14.41 -10.91
N MET A 49 -7.88 14.11 -12.12
CA MET A 49 -7.94 15.03 -13.25
C MET A 49 -9.37 15.49 -13.54
N ARG A 50 -10.35 14.57 -13.48
CA ARG A 50 -11.77 14.89 -13.65
C ARG A 50 -12.29 15.84 -12.57
N MET A 51 -11.88 15.66 -11.31
CA MET A 51 -12.24 16.58 -10.23
C MET A 51 -11.65 17.98 -10.47
N VAL A 52 -10.39 18.06 -10.92
CA VAL A 52 -9.70 19.32 -11.25
C VAL A 52 -10.38 20.03 -12.42
N ILE A 53 -10.66 19.32 -13.51
CA ILE A 53 -11.33 19.90 -14.69
C ILE A 53 -12.73 20.41 -14.32
N LYS A 54 -13.48 19.63 -13.55
CA LYS A 54 -14.86 19.99 -13.17
C LYS A 54 -14.92 21.14 -12.15
N GLY A 55 -13.90 21.31 -11.30
CA GLY A 55 -13.87 22.35 -10.26
C GLY A 55 -13.45 23.73 -10.75
N HIS A 56 -12.96 23.88 -11.99
CA HIS A 56 -12.59 25.17 -12.58
C HIS A 56 -13.76 25.89 -13.29
N HIS A 57 -14.97 25.33 -13.24
CA HIS A 57 -16.22 25.97 -13.68
C HIS A 57 -17.16 26.19 -12.50
#